data_AF-A0A6N2M1K1-F1
#
_entry.id   AF-A0A6N2M1K1-F1
#
_cell.length_a   1.000
_cell.length_b   1.000
_cell.length_c   1.000
_cell.angle_alpha   90.00
_cell.angle_beta   90.00
_cell.angle_gamma   90.00
#
_symmetry.space_group_name_H-M   'P 1'
#
loop_
_entity.id
_entity.type
_entity.pdbx_description
1 polymer ?
#
loop_
_entity_poly.entity_id
_entity_poly.type
_entity_poly.pdbx_seq_one_letter_code
_entity_poly.pdbx_strand_id
1 'polypeptide(L)'
;MPTRSRLLRRRGRARKLKYSWKSAGHPSFWKRIADGKNQSCKQFTPCGCQSMCGKQCSCLHNGTCCEKYCGCSKSCKNRFRGCHCAKSQCRSRQCPCFAAGRECDPDVCRNCWVSCGDGSSGEPPKQGDGQCGNMRLLLRQQQRILLAKSDVAGWGAFLKNSVNKNDYLGEYTGELISHREADKRGKIYDLCP
;
A
#
# COMPACT_ATOMS: atom_id res chain seq x y z
N MET A 1 30.34 -52.69 -14.75
CA MET A 1 30.15 -51.57 -15.71
C MET A 1 29.24 -52.10 -16.81
N PRO A 2 28.05 -51.51 -17.04
CA PRO A 2 27.95 -50.12 -17.50
C PRO A 2 27.06 -49.24 -16.63
N THR A 3 27.56 -48.03 -16.44
CA THR A 3 27.00 -46.92 -15.68
C THR A 3 25.80 -46.33 -16.43
N ARG A 4 24.57 -46.44 -15.89
CA ARG A 4 23.43 -45.69 -16.41
C ARG A 4 23.39 -44.31 -15.77
N SER A 5 23.47 -43.31 -16.64
CA SER A 5 23.63 -41.89 -16.37
C SER A 5 22.47 -41.30 -15.55
N ARG A 6 22.83 -40.43 -14.59
CA ARG A 6 21.89 -39.56 -13.88
C ARG A 6 21.28 -38.58 -14.90
N LEU A 7 20.03 -38.82 -15.30
CA LEU A 7 19.24 -37.84 -16.03
C LEU A 7 18.92 -36.66 -15.09
N LEU A 8 19.75 -35.62 -15.18
CA LEU A 8 19.44 -34.28 -14.68
C LEU A 8 18.11 -33.83 -15.31
N ARG A 9 17.03 -33.88 -14.52
CA ARG A 9 15.76 -33.20 -14.86
C ARG A 9 16.08 -31.71 -15.02
N ARG A 10 16.15 -31.27 -16.28
CA ARG A 10 16.22 -29.84 -16.66
C ARG A 10 15.13 -29.11 -15.87
N ARG A 11 15.54 -28.16 -15.03
CA ARG A 11 14.64 -27.19 -14.38
C ARG A 11 13.80 -26.56 -15.48
N GLY A 12 12.52 -26.96 -15.55
CA GLY A 12 11.56 -26.32 -16.43
C GLY A 12 11.57 -24.83 -16.15
N ARG A 13 11.81 -24.02 -17.19
CA ARG A 13 11.64 -22.57 -17.13
C ARG A 13 10.35 -22.28 -16.37
N ALA A 14 10.46 -21.54 -15.27
CA ALA A 14 9.29 -21.06 -14.53
C ALA A 14 8.34 -20.44 -15.56
N ARG A 15 7.20 -21.10 -15.79
CA ARG A 15 6.14 -20.54 -16.63
C ARG A 15 5.79 -19.22 -15.96
N LYS A 16 6.16 -18.10 -16.57
CA LYS A 16 5.63 -16.78 -16.20
C LYS A 16 4.13 -16.97 -16.16
N LEU A 17 3.54 -16.92 -14.96
CA LEU A 17 2.10 -16.89 -14.81
C LEU A 17 1.65 -15.71 -15.69
N LYS A 18 0.99 -16.01 -16.80
CA LYS A 18 0.24 -15.01 -17.55
C LYS A 18 -0.93 -14.65 -16.64
N TYR A 19 -0.71 -13.69 -15.76
CA TYR A 19 -1.75 -13.16 -14.88
C TYR A 19 -2.91 -12.73 -15.78
N SER A 20 -4.09 -13.32 -15.54
CA SER A 20 -5.31 -12.87 -16.19
C SER A 20 -5.50 -11.40 -15.85
N TRP A 21 -5.33 -10.53 -16.84
CA TRP A 21 -5.50 -9.07 -16.77
C TRP A 21 -6.98 -8.66 -16.51
N LYS A 22 -7.80 -9.56 -15.96
CA LYS A 22 -9.26 -9.44 -15.88
C LYS A 22 -9.80 -9.10 -14.50
N SER A 23 -8.95 -8.79 -13.51
CA SER A 23 -9.41 -7.92 -12.44
C SER A 23 -9.44 -6.51 -13.03
N ALA A 24 -10.60 -5.86 -13.02
CA ALA A 24 -10.83 -4.48 -13.46
C ALA A 24 -9.99 -3.48 -12.63
N GLY A 25 -8.67 -3.53 -12.77
CA GLY A 25 -7.77 -2.59 -12.14
C GLY A 25 -8.06 -1.21 -12.71
N HIS A 26 -8.12 -0.24 -11.83
CA HIS A 26 -8.60 1.10 -12.11
C HIS A 26 -7.71 1.78 -13.18
N PRO A 27 -8.28 2.35 -14.27
CA PRO A 27 -7.53 2.91 -15.40
C PRO A 27 -6.45 3.93 -15.01
N SER A 28 -6.64 4.63 -13.89
CA SER A 28 -5.74 5.68 -13.43
C SER A 28 -4.44 5.18 -12.79
N PHE A 29 -4.46 4.00 -12.16
CA PHE A 29 -3.24 3.34 -11.66
C PHE A 29 -2.47 2.69 -12.81
N TRP A 30 -3.19 2.08 -13.77
CA TRP A 30 -2.59 1.54 -14.99
C TRP A 30 -1.94 2.62 -15.85
N LYS A 31 -2.57 3.79 -15.99
CA LYS A 31 -1.97 4.94 -16.68
C LYS A 31 -0.65 5.37 -16.03
N ARG A 32 -0.61 5.48 -14.70
CA ARG A 32 0.64 5.83 -13.98
C ARG A 32 1.76 4.81 -14.16
N ILE A 33 1.44 3.51 -14.19
CA ILE A 33 2.45 2.46 -14.44
C ILE A 33 2.87 2.40 -15.90
N ALA A 34 1.95 2.60 -16.84
CA ALA A 34 2.21 2.50 -18.28
C ALA A 34 2.96 3.71 -18.84
N ASP A 35 2.75 4.90 -18.30
CA ASP A 35 3.31 6.13 -18.87
C ASP A 35 4.82 6.32 -18.64
N GLY A 36 5.48 5.50 -17.82
CA GLY A 36 6.95 5.51 -17.64
C GLY A 36 7.56 6.85 -17.19
N LYS A 37 6.74 7.88 -16.99
CA LYS A 37 7.14 9.20 -16.52
C LYS A 37 7.11 9.15 -15.00
N ASN A 38 8.21 9.59 -14.39
CA ASN A 38 8.33 10.02 -12.99
C ASN A 38 7.36 11.19 -12.72
N GLN A 39 6.05 11.00 -12.95
CA GLN A 39 5.04 11.94 -12.50
C GLN A 39 4.97 11.80 -10.99
N SER A 40 5.47 12.84 -10.32
CA SER A 40 5.33 13.00 -8.87
C SER A 40 3.91 12.64 -8.47
N CYS A 41 3.78 11.74 -7.49
CA CYS A 41 2.48 11.39 -6.95
C CYS A 41 1.87 12.66 -6.36
N LYS A 42 0.94 13.29 -7.09
CA LYS A 42 0.30 14.52 -6.64
C LYS A 42 -0.47 14.22 -5.35
N GLN A 43 -0.32 15.10 -4.37
CA GLN A 43 -1.13 15.06 -3.16
C GLN A 43 -2.62 15.00 -3.54
N PHE A 44 -3.36 14.13 -2.87
CA PHE A 44 -4.77 13.96 -3.14
C PHE A 44 -5.53 15.21 -2.68
N THR A 45 -6.29 15.81 -3.61
CA THR A 45 -7.24 16.89 -3.33
C THR A 45 -8.63 16.42 -3.76
N PRO A 46 -9.63 16.39 -2.85
CA PRO A 46 -10.97 15.96 -3.21
C PRO A 46 -11.58 16.87 -4.27
N CYS A 47 -12.34 16.30 -5.21
CA CYS A 47 -13.07 17.10 -6.19
C CYS A 47 -14.37 17.66 -5.58
N GLY A 48 -14.73 18.88 -5.99
CA GLY A 48 -16.02 19.52 -5.65
C GLY A 48 -17.16 19.23 -6.63
N CYS A 49 -17.08 18.16 -7.43
CA CYS A 49 -18.15 17.80 -8.37
C CYS A 49 -19.44 17.49 -7.60
N GLN A 50 -20.57 18.13 -7.90
CA GLN A 50 -21.85 17.86 -7.23
C GLN A 50 -22.52 16.58 -7.76
N SER A 51 -22.31 16.24 -9.03
CA SER A 51 -22.87 15.08 -9.69
C SER A 51 -21.79 14.01 -9.96
N MET A 52 -21.84 13.34 -11.10
CA MET A 52 -20.82 12.36 -11.50
C MET A 52 -19.58 13.07 -12.04
N CYS A 53 -18.40 12.54 -11.73
CA CYS A 53 -17.16 13.11 -12.24
C CYS A 53 -17.05 12.92 -13.77
N GLY A 54 -17.00 14.03 -14.49
CA GLY A 54 -16.72 14.08 -15.94
C GLY A 54 -15.26 14.39 -16.25
N LYS A 55 -14.99 14.76 -17.52
CA LYS A 55 -13.62 15.07 -18.01
C LYS A 55 -12.96 16.25 -17.29
N GLN A 56 -13.76 17.18 -16.76
CA GLN A 56 -13.28 18.37 -16.02
C GLN A 56 -12.94 18.10 -14.55
N CYS A 57 -13.12 16.86 -14.07
CA CYS A 57 -12.85 16.52 -12.68
C CYS A 57 -11.35 16.48 -12.40
N SER A 58 -10.91 17.19 -11.36
CA SER A 58 -9.52 17.19 -10.88
C SER A 58 -8.97 15.79 -10.58
N CYS A 59 -9.79 14.90 -10.00
CA CYS A 59 -9.38 13.51 -9.73
C CYS A 59 -9.10 12.74 -11.02
N LEU A 60 -9.97 12.86 -12.04
CA LEU A 60 -9.75 12.20 -13.34
C LEU A 60 -8.51 12.77 -14.04
N HIS A 61 -8.35 14.08 -14.05
CA HIS A 61 -7.20 14.75 -14.67
C HIS A 61 -5.88 14.38 -14.00
N ASN A 62 -5.86 14.27 -12.67
CA ASN A 62 -4.66 13.87 -11.91
C ASN A 62 -4.42 12.35 -11.89
N GLY A 63 -5.27 11.55 -12.54
CA GLY A 63 -5.14 10.10 -12.50
C GLY A 63 -5.30 9.51 -11.09
N THR A 64 -6.16 10.10 -10.27
CA THR A 64 -6.51 9.60 -8.93
C THR A 64 -7.95 9.12 -8.89
N CYS A 65 -8.21 8.11 -8.06
CA CYS A 65 -9.57 7.68 -7.77
C CYS A 65 -10.24 8.75 -6.89
N CYS A 66 -11.55 8.92 -7.05
CA CYS A 66 -12.34 9.68 -6.07
C CYS A 66 -12.44 8.86 -4.78
N GLU A 67 -12.32 9.54 -3.65
CA GLU A 67 -12.43 8.96 -2.33
C GLU A 67 -13.73 9.39 -1.64
N LYS A 68 -13.91 8.98 -0.38
CA LYS A 68 -15.07 9.37 0.42
C LYS A 68 -15.20 10.86 0.67
N TYR A 69 -14.08 11.59 0.64
CA TYR A 69 -14.02 13.02 0.84
C TYR A 69 -14.37 13.85 -0.41
N CYS A 70 -14.54 13.23 -1.57
CA CYS A 70 -15.00 13.93 -2.77
C CYS A 70 -16.49 14.27 -2.68
N GLY A 71 -16.89 15.44 -3.18
CA GLY A 71 -18.29 15.87 -3.26
C GLY A 71 -19.14 15.10 -4.27
N CYS A 72 -18.51 14.30 -5.14
CA CYS A 72 -19.21 13.56 -6.19
C CYS A 72 -20.11 12.46 -5.63
N SER A 73 -21.18 12.13 -6.37
CA SER A 73 -22.11 11.08 -5.98
C SER A 73 -21.44 9.74 -5.63
N LYS A 74 -22.02 8.98 -4.69
CA LYS A 74 -21.56 7.63 -4.32
C LYS A 74 -21.59 6.65 -5.51
N SER A 75 -22.42 6.90 -6.52
CA SER A 75 -22.49 6.11 -7.75
C SER A 75 -21.42 6.50 -8.78
N CYS A 76 -20.56 7.48 -8.50
CA CYS A 76 -19.48 7.91 -9.38
C CYS A 76 -18.59 6.71 -9.81
N LYS A 77 -18.31 6.64 -11.11
CA LYS A 77 -17.49 5.57 -11.72
C LYS A 77 -16.00 5.67 -11.35
N ASN A 78 -15.52 6.88 -11.06
CA ASN A 78 -14.13 7.10 -10.64
C ASN A 78 -13.90 6.85 -9.14
N ARG A 79 -14.95 6.55 -8.37
CA ARG A 79 -14.84 6.33 -6.93
C ARG A 79 -14.25 4.95 -6.64
N PHE A 80 -13.26 4.89 -5.77
CA PHE A 80 -12.64 3.62 -5.37
C PHE A 80 -13.64 2.77 -4.57
N ARG A 81 -13.79 1.50 -4.96
CA ARG A 81 -14.79 0.58 -4.39
C ARG A 81 -14.25 -0.32 -3.28
N GLY A 82 -12.95 -0.23 -2.97
CA GLY A 82 -12.32 -1.09 -1.97
C GLY A 82 -12.13 -2.52 -2.47
N CYS A 83 -11.98 -3.44 -1.53
CA CYS A 83 -11.83 -4.86 -1.81
C CYS A 83 -12.92 -5.70 -1.12
N HIS A 84 -13.14 -6.90 -1.66
CA HIS A 84 -14.02 -7.94 -1.10
C HIS A 84 -13.22 -9.15 -0.62
N CYS A 85 -11.94 -8.95 -0.28
CA CYS A 85 -11.06 -10.01 0.18
C CYS A 85 -11.54 -10.58 1.51
N ALA A 86 -11.26 -11.86 1.75
CA ALA A 86 -11.39 -12.46 3.07
C ALA A 86 -10.37 -11.86 4.05
N LYS A 87 -10.63 -12.05 5.35
CA LYS A 87 -9.72 -11.68 6.45
C LYS A 87 -8.29 -12.18 6.18
N SER A 88 -7.30 -11.39 6.59
CA SER A 88 -5.86 -11.62 6.40
C SER A 88 -5.33 -11.82 4.96
N GLN A 89 -6.16 -11.77 3.91
CA GLN A 89 -5.74 -12.00 2.52
C GLN A 89 -5.20 -10.75 1.80
N CYS A 90 -5.34 -9.55 2.37
CA CYS A 90 -4.93 -8.30 1.73
C CYS A 90 -3.40 -8.07 1.67
N ARG A 91 -2.56 -9.12 1.69
CA ARG A 91 -1.09 -9.01 1.74
C ARG A 91 -0.40 -9.15 0.37
N SER A 92 -1.18 -9.27 -0.71
CA SER A 92 -0.66 -9.50 -2.06
C SER A 92 -1.47 -8.76 -3.12
N ARG A 93 -0.94 -8.73 -4.36
CA ARG A 93 -1.61 -8.12 -5.53
C ARG A 93 -2.92 -8.81 -5.95
N GLN A 94 -3.35 -9.87 -5.27
CA GLN A 94 -4.70 -10.41 -5.43
C GLN A 94 -5.76 -9.47 -4.83
N CYS A 95 -5.39 -8.68 -3.82
CA CYS A 95 -6.25 -7.65 -3.25
C CYS A 95 -6.24 -6.38 -4.12
N PRO A 96 -7.39 -5.87 -4.57
CA PRO A 96 -7.48 -4.62 -5.33
C PRO A 96 -6.85 -3.41 -4.62
N CYS A 97 -6.98 -3.30 -3.29
CA CYS A 97 -6.37 -2.23 -2.51
C CYS A 97 -4.84 -2.31 -2.58
N PHE A 98 -4.29 -3.48 -2.25
CA PHE A 98 -2.85 -3.71 -2.28
C PHE A 98 -2.27 -3.54 -3.70
N ALA A 99 -2.97 -4.06 -4.72
CA ALA A 99 -2.57 -3.93 -6.11
C ALA A 99 -2.53 -2.47 -6.57
N ALA A 100 -3.42 -1.62 -6.05
CA ALA A 100 -3.48 -0.18 -6.34
C ALA A 100 -2.51 0.66 -5.49
N GLY A 101 -1.68 0.04 -4.64
CA GLY A 101 -0.79 0.76 -3.72
C GLY A 101 -1.54 1.58 -2.66
N ARG A 102 -2.70 1.09 -2.20
CA ARG A 102 -3.55 1.74 -1.19
C ARG A 102 -3.77 0.81 -0.01
N GLU A 103 -3.87 1.37 1.19
CA GLU A 103 -4.40 0.64 2.34
C GLU A 103 -5.90 0.38 2.18
N CYS A 104 -6.39 -0.64 2.89
CA CYS A 104 -7.81 -0.90 2.98
C CYS A 104 -8.48 0.19 3.83
N ASP A 105 -9.55 0.77 3.31
CA ASP A 105 -10.38 1.73 4.05
C ASP A 105 -11.52 0.98 4.77
N PRO A 106 -11.71 1.15 6.10
CA PRO A 106 -12.76 0.48 6.85
C PRO A 106 -14.18 0.83 6.38
N ASP A 107 -14.40 2.04 5.83
CA ASP A 107 -15.73 2.47 5.37
C ASP A 107 -16.09 1.86 4.01
N VAL A 108 -15.10 1.33 3.29
CA VAL A 108 -15.25 0.84 1.92
C VAL A 108 -15.05 -0.68 1.84
N CYS A 109 -14.04 -1.21 2.52
CA CYS A 109 -13.66 -2.63 2.46
C CYS A 109 -14.39 -3.44 3.53
N ARG A 110 -15.59 -3.92 3.22
CA ARG A 110 -16.49 -4.53 4.22
C ARG A 110 -16.07 -5.91 4.73
N ASN A 111 -15.34 -6.70 3.95
CA ASN A 111 -15.13 -8.13 4.24
C ASN A 111 -13.78 -8.45 4.88
N CYS A 112 -12.75 -7.62 4.61
CA CYS A 112 -11.39 -7.94 5.03
C CYS A 112 -11.03 -7.38 6.41
N TRP A 113 -11.79 -6.41 6.91
CA TRP A 113 -11.57 -5.79 8.22
C TRP A 113 -12.41 -6.49 9.30
N VAL A 114 -11.99 -6.36 10.56
CA VAL A 114 -12.63 -6.96 11.72
C VAL A 114 -13.83 -6.12 12.10
N SER A 115 -15.03 -6.71 12.07
CA SER A 115 -16.19 -6.18 12.78
C SER A 115 -15.75 -5.91 14.21
N CYS A 116 -15.92 -4.68 14.71
CA CYS A 116 -15.95 -4.48 16.15
C CYS A 116 -16.85 -5.59 16.72
N GLY A 117 -16.35 -6.31 17.74
CA GLY A 117 -17.09 -7.40 18.36
C GLY A 117 -18.52 -6.93 18.63
N ASP A 118 -19.47 -7.78 18.29
CA ASP A 118 -20.76 -7.77 18.99
C ASP A 118 -20.44 -7.65 20.48
N GLY A 119 -21.05 -6.68 21.17
CA GLY A 119 -20.74 -6.34 22.56
C GLY A 119 -21.01 -7.44 23.60
N SER A 120 -21.03 -8.71 23.20
CA SER A 120 -20.95 -9.86 24.08
C SER A 120 -19.56 -9.99 24.69
N SER A 121 -19.52 -9.86 26.01
CA SER A 121 -18.39 -10.09 26.90
C SER A 121 -17.73 -11.44 26.60
N GLY A 122 -16.59 -11.44 25.92
CA GLY A 122 -15.81 -12.64 25.68
C GLY A 122 -14.47 -12.32 25.02
N GLU A 123 -13.47 -12.06 25.87
CA GLU A 123 -12.04 -11.86 25.59
C GLU A 123 -11.63 -10.91 24.43
N PRO A 124 -10.64 -10.00 24.63
CA PRO A 124 -10.10 -9.24 23.53
C PRO A 124 -9.55 -10.22 22.47
N PRO A 125 -9.89 -10.06 21.17
CA PRO A 125 -9.39 -10.95 20.13
C PRO A 125 -7.86 -10.93 20.17
N LYS A 126 -7.26 -12.13 20.24
CA LYS A 126 -5.81 -12.32 20.21
C LYS A 126 -5.21 -11.46 19.09
N GLN A 127 -4.23 -10.63 19.45
CA GLN A 127 -3.61 -9.66 18.57
C GLN A 127 -3.09 -10.34 17.30
N GLY A 128 -3.79 -10.15 16.17
CA GLY A 128 -3.35 -10.61 14.85
C GLY A 128 -4.19 -11.70 14.17
N ASP A 129 -5.09 -12.39 14.88
CA ASP A 129 -5.94 -13.41 14.27
C ASP A 129 -7.19 -12.78 13.64
N GLY A 130 -7.31 -12.90 12.31
CA GLY A 130 -8.48 -12.44 11.56
C GLY A 130 -8.49 -10.95 11.15
N GLN A 131 -7.41 -10.20 11.37
CA GLN A 131 -7.31 -8.79 10.95
C GLN A 131 -6.88 -8.62 9.48
N CYS A 132 -7.32 -7.52 8.87
CA CYS A 132 -6.88 -7.12 7.54
C CYS A 132 -5.36 -6.89 7.54
N GLY A 133 -4.63 -7.57 6.65
CA GLY A 133 -3.17 -7.42 6.55
C GLY A 133 -2.69 -6.10 5.93
N ASN A 134 -3.61 -5.21 5.51
CA ASN A 134 -3.31 -4.01 4.72
C ASN A 134 -3.93 -2.75 5.36
N MET A 135 -3.89 -2.67 6.68
CA MET A 135 -4.37 -1.54 7.49
C MET A 135 -3.37 -1.16 8.59
N ARG A 136 -2.14 -1.70 8.55
CA ARG A 136 -1.19 -1.58 9.66
C ARG A 136 -0.71 -0.13 9.85
N LEU A 137 -0.62 0.67 8.77
CA LEU A 137 -0.27 2.08 8.84
C LEU A 137 -1.42 2.89 9.46
N LEU A 138 -2.65 2.73 8.96
CA LEU A 138 -3.84 3.37 9.52
C LEU A 138 -4.04 3.06 11.01
N LEU A 139 -3.82 1.80 11.41
CA LEU A 139 -3.95 1.35 12.79
C LEU A 139 -2.70 1.62 13.64
N ARG A 140 -1.65 2.25 13.08
CA ARG A 140 -0.37 2.54 13.74
C ARG A 140 0.26 1.32 14.42
N GLN A 141 0.11 0.14 13.82
CA GLN A 141 0.65 -1.13 14.32
C GLN A 141 2.14 -1.27 13.95
N GLN A 142 2.98 -0.40 14.48
CA GLN A 142 4.43 -0.38 14.23
C GLN A 142 5.21 -1.35 15.12
N GLN A 143 6.38 -1.78 14.64
CA GLN A 143 7.33 -2.58 15.41
C GLN A 143 8.06 -1.71 16.42
N ARG A 144 8.55 -2.35 17.49
CA ARG A 144 9.35 -1.66 18.50
C ARG A 144 10.79 -1.46 17.99
N ILE A 145 11.12 -0.21 17.73
CA ILE A 145 12.45 0.26 17.32
C ILE A 145 13.24 0.71 18.54
N LEU A 146 14.52 0.39 18.59
CA LEU A 146 15.51 0.78 19.58
C LEU A 146 16.58 1.64 18.92
N LEU A 147 17.11 2.63 19.64
CA LEU A 147 18.19 3.49 19.16
C LEU A 147 19.50 3.06 19.83
N ALA A 148 20.55 2.83 19.04
CA ALA A 148 21.89 2.51 19.55
C ALA A 148 22.96 3.00 18.57
N LYS A 149 24.24 2.95 18.94
CA LYS A 149 25.34 3.25 18.02
C LYS A 149 25.39 2.20 16.90
N SER A 150 25.55 2.67 15.67
CA SER A 150 25.68 1.81 14.50
C SER A 150 27.13 1.38 14.33
N ASP A 151 27.34 0.13 13.92
CA ASP A 151 28.67 -0.41 13.60
C ASP A 151 29.23 0.16 12.29
N VAL A 152 28.41 0.87 11.51
CA VAL A 152 28.82 1.50 10.24
C VAL A 152 29.09 2.98 10.41
N ALA A 153 28.10 3.75 10.86
CA ALA A 153 28.22 5.20 11.03
C ALA A 153 27.15 5.75 11.98
N GLY A 154 27.57 6.56 12.96
CA GLY A 154 26.66 7.34 13.80
C GLY A 154 25.67 6.51 14.63
N TRP A 155 24.41 6.94 14.64
CA TRP A 155 23.31 6.27 15.33
C TRP A 155 22.53 5.39 14.36
N GLY A 156 22.08 4.23 14.84
CA GLY A 156 21.29 3.26 14.10
C GLY A 156 19.97 2.92 14.80
N ALA A 157 18.99 2.48 13.99
CA ALA A 157 17.72 1.98 14.45
C ALA A 157 17.72 0.43 14.40
N PHE A 158 17.36 -0.20 15.52
CA PHE A 158 17.39 -1.66 15.70
C PHE A 158 15.99 -2.18 16.04
N LEU A 159 15.66 -3.38 15.59
CA LEU A 159 14.38 -4.03 15.94
C LEU A 159 14.54 -4.80 17.24
N LYS A 160 13.57 -4.64 18.16
CA LYS A 160 13.53 -5.45 19.40
C LYS A 160 13.19 -6.92 19.11
N ASN A 161 12.27 -7.14 18.17
CA ASN A 161 11.72 -8.46 17.86
C ASN A 161 12.10 -8.87 16.43
N SER A 162 12.20 -10.17 16.18
CA SER A 162 12.34 -10.71 14.82
C SER A 162 11.11 -10.40 13.97
N VAL A 163 11.32 -10.11 12.69
CA VAL A 163 10.28 -9.76 11.72
C VAL A 163 10.42 -10.61 10.46
N ASN A 164 9.32 -10.86 9.75
CA ASN A 164 9.37 -11.59 8.49
C ASN A 164 9.55 -10.64 7.31
N LYS A 165 9.91 -11.21 6.16
CA LYS A 165 9.95 -10.47 4.90
C LYS A 165 8.57 -9.84 4.61
N ASN A 166 8.58 -8.57 4.22
CA ASN A 166 7.41 -7.74 3.94
C ASN A 166 6.52 -7.42 5.16
N ASP A 167 7.00 -7.65 6.39
CA ASP A 167 6.32 -7.11 7.56
C ASP A 167 6.46 -5.59 7.62
N TYR A 168 5.37 -4.94 8.01
CA TYR A 168 5.36 -3.51 8.29
C TYR A 168 6.17 -3.22 9.56
N LEU A 169 7.16 -2.33 9.43
CA LEU A 169 8.03 -1.91 10.54
C LEU A 169 7.55 -0.63 11.21
N GLY A 170 7.07 0.34 10.44
CA GLY A 170 6.66 1.64 10.93
C GLY A 170 6.52 2.64 9.78
N GLU A 171 5.97 3.81 10.11
CA GLU A 171 5.86 4.93 9.19
C GLU A 171 7.11 5.79 9.27
N TYR A 172 7.63 6.21 8.12
CA TYR A 172 8.61 7.28 8.08
C TYR A 172 7.88 8.62 8.16
N THR A 173 7.97 9.28 9.30
CA THR A 173 7.30 10.56 9.57
C THR A 173 8.28 11.73 9.47
N GLY A 174 7.77 12.91 9.14
CA GLY A 174 8.54 14.14 9.10
C GLY A 174 7.68 15.33 8.68
N GLU A 175 8.31 16.47 8.47
CA GLU A 175 7.64 17.67 7.97
C GLU A 175 7.27 17.52 6.49
N LEU A 176 6.03 17.89 6.13
CA LEU A 176 5.61 18.00 4.74
C LEU A 176 6.05 19.36 4.19
N ILE A 177 7.10 19.35 3.37
CA ILE A 177 7.66 20.55 2.75
C ILE A 177 7.57 20.49 1.23
N SER A 178 7.51 21.66 0.60
CA SER A 178 7.58 21.76 -0.86
C SER A 178 8.95 21.36 -1.39
N HIS A 179 9.05 20.93 -2.65
CA HIS A 179 10.34 20.65 -3.29
C HIS A 179 11.32 21.82 -3.18
N ARG A 180 10.85 23.06 -3.39
CA ARG A 180 11.69 24.26 -3.26
C ARG A 180 12.26 24.43 -1.85
N GLU A 181 11.49 24.09 -0.83
CA GLU A 181 11.95 24.17 0.56
C GLU A 181 12.91 23.03 0.89
N ALA A 182 12.63 21.82 0.42
CA ALA A 182 13.55 20.69 0.54
C ALA A 182 14.91 21.00 -0.10
N ASP A 183 14.93 21.60 -1.30
CA ASP A 183 16.16 21.98 -2.00
C ASP A 183 16.97 23.05 -1.25
N LYS A 184 16.29 24.00 -0.60
CA LYS A 184 16.95 25.01 0.24
C LYS A 184 17.61 24.39 1.46
N ARG A 185 16.89 23.50 2.16
CA ARG A 185 17.41 22.81 3.35
C ARG A 185 18.54 21.84 2.98
N GLY A 186 18.40 21.12 1.87
CA GLY A 186 19.42 20.20 1.35
C GLY A 186 20.77 20.89 1.15
N LYS A 187 20.78 22.09 0.53
CA LYS A 187 22.02 22.89 0.38
C LYS A 187 22.71 23.23 1.69
N ILE A 188 21.97 23.38 2.79
CA ILE A 188 22.55 23.63 4.11
C ILE A 188 23.06 22.32 4.71
N TYR A 189 22.29 21.23 4.58
CA TYR A 189 22.67 19.92 5.09
C TYR A 189 23.91 19.33 4.39
N ASP A 190 24.08 19.62 3.09
CA ASP A 190 25.26 19.19 2.33
C ASP A 190 26.55 19.92 2.74
N LEU A 191 26.43 21.08 3.40
CA LEU A 191 27.57 21.88 3.88
C LEU A 191 28.01 21.50 5.30
N CYS A 192 27.18 20.78 6.05
CA CYS A 192 27.51 20.35 7.41
C CYS A 192 28.16 18.95 7.37
N PRO A 193 29.45 18.81 7.73
CA PRO A 193 30.13 17.52 7.84
C PRO A 193 29.66 16.67 9.02
#